data_AF-A0A1Q3CSP6-F1
#
_entry.id   AF-A0A1Q3CSP6-F1
#
_cell.length_a   1.000
_cell.length_b   1.000
_cell.length_c   1.000
_cell.angle_alpha   90.00
_cell.angle_beta   90.00
_cell.angle_gamma   90.00
#
_symmetry.space_group_name_H-M   'P 1'
#
loop_
_entity.id
_entity.type
_entity.pdbx_description
1 polymer ?
#
loop_
_entity_poly.entity_id
_entity_poly.type
_entity_poly.pdbx_seq_one_letter_code
_entity_poly.pdbx_strand_id
1 'polypeptide(L)'
;DSSKRDKDEKEVICYECNKPSHIRPDCPKLKKKKDKKKEMIATWSDSDDSSSDKDENEEIANIAFMAIQDDNEVYSSSLSYNDLQNEYNELIDVLDDLNKEYQLLKK
;
A
#
# COMPACT_ATOMS: atom_id res chain seq x y z
N ASP A 1 34.23 23.06 -0.51
CA ASP A 1 34.18 21.62 -0.20
C ASP A 1 32.71 21.19 -0.24
N SER A 2 32.31 20.50 -1.30
CA SER A 2 30.90 20.17 -1.54
C SER A 2 30.49 19.04 -0.62
N SER A 3 29.67 19.37 0.37
CA SER A 3 28.98 18.42 1.24
C SER A 3 28.03 17.55 0.41
N LYS A 4 28.52 16.37 0.03
CA LYS A 4 27.70 15.28 -0.48
C LYS A 4 26.76 14.86 0.65
N ARG A 5 25.48 15.18 0.46
CA ARG A 5 24.39 14.62 1.25
C ARG A 5 24.10 13.26 0.64
N ASP A 6 24.51 12.21 1.32
CA ASP A 6 24.13 10.84 0.99
C ASP A 6 22.61 10.76 1.14
N LYS A 7 21.91 10.86 0.01
CA LYS A 7 20.50 10.47 -0.07
C LYS A 7 20.53 8.96 -0.03
N ASP A 8 20.00 8.37 1.03
CA ASP A 8 19.58 6.98 1.04
C ASP A 8 18.49 6.81 -0.03
N GLU A 9 18.93 6.64 -1.28
CA GLU A 9 18.13 6.16 -2.38
C GLU A 9 17.74 4.73 -2.02
N LYS A 10 16.58 4.58 -1.37
CA LYS A 10 16.03 3.28 -1.00
C LYS A 10 16.05 2.40 -2.24
N GLU A 11 17.01 1.48 -2.30
CA GLU A 11 17.15 0.58 -3.43
C GLU A 11 15.84 -0.17 -3.61
N VAL A 12 15.27 -0.09 -4.80
CA VAL A 12 14.00 -0.76 -5.10
C VAL A 12 14.27 -2.26 -5.13
N ILE A 13 13.86 -2.97 -4.07
CA ILE A 13 14.05 -4.41 -3.91
C ILE A 13 12.75 -5.16 -4.23
N CYS A 14 12.88 -6.22 -5.03
CA CYS A 14 11.78 -7.10 -5.36
C CYS A 14 11.50 -8.10 -4.22
N TYR A 15 10.30 -8.09 -3.66
CA TYR A 15 9.88 -9.05 -2.62
C TYR A 15 9.76 -10.52 -3.07
N GLU A 16 9.72 -10.80 -4.38
CA GLU A 16 9.61 -12.17 -4.93
C GLU A 16 10.95 -12.84 -5.20
N CYS A 17 12.01 -12.05 -5.42
CA CYS A 17 13.32 -12.59 -5.75
C CYS A 17 14.48 -11.99 -4.96
N ASN A 18 14.18 -11.05 -4.05
CA ASN A 18 15.11 -10.34 -3.19
C ASN A 18 16.26 -9.68 -3.95
N LYS A 19 16.04 -9.31 -5.21
CA LYS A 19 17.01 -8.57 -6.02
C LYS A 19 16.66 -7.08 -6.03
N PRO A 20 17.66 -6.20 -5.85
CA PRO A 20 17.48 -4.79 -6.15
C PRO A 20 17.30 -4.62 -7.67
N SER A 21 16.65 -3.53 -8.10
CA SER A 21 16.42 -3.05 -9.48
C SER A 21 14.96 -2.97 -9.90
N HIS A 22 14.05 -3.73 -9.28
CA HIS A 22 12.66 -3.78 -9.72
C HIS A 22 11.69 -4.09 -8.58
N ILE A 23 10.45 -3.63 -8.72
CA ILE A 23 9.37 -3.99 -7.81
C ILE A 23 8.73 -5.32 -8.22
N ARG A 24 7.98 -5.94 -7.30
CA ARG A 24 7.26 -7.21 -7.50
C ARG A 24 6.55 -7.37 -8.86
N PRO A 25 5.78 -6.40 -9.40
CA PRO A 25 5.07 -6.59 -10.68
C PRO A 25 6.01 -6.75 -11.89
N ASP A 26 7.22 -6.20 -11.84
CA ASP A 26 8.21 -6.30 -12.91
C ASP A 26 9.12 -7.52 -12.78
N CYS A 27 8.88 -8.36 -11.76
CA CYS A 27 9.71 -9.53 -11.51
C CYS A 27 9.66 -10.51 -12.69
N PRO A 28 10.80 -10.80 -13.35
CA PRO A 28 10.82 -11.73 -14.48
C PRO A 28 10.42 -13.15 -14.07
N LYS A 29 10.59 -13.53 -12.79
CA LYS A 29 10.06 -14.79 -12.25
C LYS A 29 8.54 -14.83 -12.23
N LEU A 30 7.88 -13.68 -12.06
CA LEU A 30 6.42 -13.56 -12.04
C LEU A 30 5.85 -13.59 -13.47
N LYS A 31 6.53 -12.95 -14.45
CA LYS A 31 6.12 -12.94 -15.87
C LYS A 31 6.06 -14.36 -16.47
N LYS A 32 7.05 -15.21 -16.18
CA LYS A 32 7.10 -16.62 -16.64
C LYS A 32 5.90 -17.48 -16.22
N LYS A 33 5.09 -17.06 -15.23
CA LYS A 33 3.86 -17.76 -14.82
C LYS A 33 2.63 -17.34 -15.63
N LYS A 34 2.65 -16.17 -16.30
CA LYS A 34 1.50 -15.59 -17.02
C LYS A 34 1.57 -15.79 -18.54
N ASP A 35 2.73 -16.10 -19.10
CA ASP A 35 2.94 -16.08 -20.55
C ASP A 35 2.29 -17.24 -21.32
N LYS A 36 1.79 -18.28 -20.64
CA LYS A 36 1.11 -19.42 -21.31
C LYS A 36 -0.25 -19.08 -21.93
N LYS A 37 -0.80 -17.88 -21.72
CA LYS A 37 -2.15 -17.50 -22.22
C LYS A 37 -2.13 -16.53 -23.41
N LYS A 38 -0.96 -16.03 -23.84
CA LYS A 38 -0.87 -15.01 -24.91
C LYS A 38 -0.49 -15.53 -26.29
N GLU A 39 -0.02 -16.78 -26.43
CA GLU A 39 0.33 -17.36 -27.74
C GLU A 39 -0.89 -17.88 -28.53
N MET A 40 -2.06 -18.07 -27.91
CA MET A 40 -3.28 -18.58 -28.57
C MET A 40 -4.22 -17.51 -29.14
N ILE A 41 -3.81 -16.24 -29.21
CA ILE A 41 -4.68 -15.12 -29.67
C ILE A 41 -4.43 -14.77 -31.16
N ALA A 42 -3.54 -15.47 -31.86
CA ALA A 42 -3.18 -15.16 -33.25
C ALA A 42 -4.19 -15.67 -34.31
N THR A 43 -5.29 -16.29 -33.92
CA THR A 43 -6.34 -16.78 -34.83
C THR A 43 -7.73 -16.35 -34.35
N TRP A 44 -7.97 -15.05 -34.18
CA TRP A 44 -9.33 -14.52 -34.02
C TRP A 44 -9.92 -14.18 -35.39
N SER A 45 -10.29 -15.25 -36.11
CA SER A 45 -11.34 -15.15 -37.11
C SER A 45 -12.67 -15.22 -36.38
N ASP A 46 -13.47 -14.19 -36.62
CA ASP A 46 -14.85 -13.99 -36.21
C ASP A 46 -15.68 -15.29 -36.32
N SER A 47 -16.07 -15.83 -35.17
CA SER A 47 -17.18 -16.79 -35.10
C SER A 47 -17.84 -16.63 -33.74
N ASP A 48 -19.04 -16.07 -33.82
CA ASP A 48 -20.04 -16.00 -32.76
C ASP A 48 -20.28 -17.39 -32.19
N ASP A 49 -19.78 -17.66 -30.98
CA ASP A 49 -20.07 -18.89 -30.23
C ASP A 49 -20.58 -18.49 -28.84
N SER A 50 -21.90 -18.53 -28.74
CA SER A 50 -22.65 -18.39 -27.50
C SER A 50 -22.28 -19.55 -26.56
N SER A 51 -21.43 -19.26 -25.58
CA SER A 51 -21.23 -20.11 -24.41
C SER A 51 -21.30 -19.24 -23.15
N SER A 52 -22.52 -19.18 -22.63
CA SER A 52 -22.94 -18.55 -21.38
C SER A 52 -22.47 -19.39 -20.19
N ASP A 53 -21.18 -19.38 -19.87
CA ASP A 53 -20.60 -20.03 -18.67
C ASP A 53 -19.30 -19.33 -18.20
N LYS A 54 -19.22 -18.00 -18.35
CA LYS A 54 -18.05 -17.21 -17.92
C LYS A 54 -18.37 -16.04 -16.99
N ASP A 55 -19.65 -15.81 -16.69
CA ASP A 55 -20.06 -14.72 -15.81
C ASP A 55 -19.79 -15.04 -14.33
N GLU A 56 -20.02 -16.28 -13.88
CA GLU A 56 -19.85 -16.62 -12.45
C GLU A 56 -18.42 -16.39 -11.95
N ASN A 57 -17.41 -16.72 -12.76
CA ASN A 57 -16.01 -16.58 -12.35
C ASN A 57 -15.59 -15.09 -12.28
N GLU A 58 -16.18 -14.27 -13.15
CA GLU A 58 -15.96 -12.82 -13.23
C GLU A 58 -16.72 -12.11 -12.11
N GLU A 59 -17.97 -12.49 -11.84
CA GLU A 59 -18.76 -12.06 -10.68
C GLU A 59 -18.08 -12.42 -9.36
N ILE A 60 -17.59 -13.65 -9.21
CA ILE A 60 -16.84 -14.08 -8.01
C ILE A 60 -15.56 -13.27 -7.84
N ALA A 61 -14.85 -12.97 -8.94
CA ALA A 61 -13.65 -12.12 -8.89
C ALA A 61 -13.97 -10.68 -8.49
N ASN A 62 -15.08 -10.12 -9.00
CA ASN A 62 -15.57 -8.78 -8.67
C ASN A 62 -16.02 -8.70 -7.20
N ILE A 63 -16.75 -9.70 -6.71
CA ILE A 63 -17.16 -9.80 -5.30
C ILE A 63 -15.94 -9.95 -4.39
N ALA A 64 -14.98 -10.81 -4.74
CA ALA A 64 -13.74 -10.98 -3.97
C ALA A 64 -12.91 -9.68 -3.96
N PHE A 65 -12.89 -8.93 -5.05
CA PHE A 65 -12.23 -7.63 -5.12
C PHE A 65 -12.89 -6.60 -4.20
N MET A 66 -14.23 -6.55 -4.14
CA MET A 66 -14.96 -5.68 -3.22
C MET A 66 -14.71 -6.07 -1.75
N ALA A 67 -14.71 -7.37 -1.42
CA ALA A 67 -14.42 -7.85 -0.06
C ALA A 67 -12.99 -7.51 0.40
N ILE A 68 -12.00 -7.56 -0.50
CA ILE A 68 -10.61 -7.18 -0.19
C ILE A 68 -10.48 -5.65 0.01
N GLN A 69 -11.34 -4.86 -0.63
CA GLN A 69 -11.32 -3.41 -0.53
C GLN A 69 -12.02 -2.90 0.75
N ASP A 70 -13.02 -3.63 1.24
CA ASP A 70 -13.79 -3.32 2.47
C ASP A 70 -12.95 -3.50 3.75
N ASP A 71 -12.05 -4.49 3.77
CA ASP A 71 -11.25 -4.83 4.95
C ASP A 71 -9.91 -4.07 5.05
N ASN A 72 -9.56 -3.28 4.03
CA ASN A 72 -8.28 -2.58 3.92
C ASN A 72 -8.40 -1.06 4.06
N GLU A 73 -9.56 -0.57 4.50
CA GLU A 73 -9.61 0.67 5.25
C GLU A 73 -9.03 0.35 6.63
N VAL A 74 -7.70 0.23 6.68
CA VAL A 74 -6.99 0.55 7.91
C VAL A 74 -7.47 1.95 8.23
N TYR A 75 -8.39 2.04 9.19
CA TYR A 75 -8.73 3.27 9.90
C TYR A 75 -7.47 3.64 10.69
N SER A 76 -6.42 4.02 9.97
CA SER A 76 -5.68 5.21 10.29
C SER A 76 -6.77 6.25 10.28
N SER A 77 -7.47 6.43 11.42
CA SER A 77 -8.31 7.59 11.64
C SER A 77 -7.50 8.73 11.09
N SER A 78 -7.90 9.27 9.94
CA SER A 78 -7.20 10.38 9.35
C SER A 78 -7.61 11.54 10.23
N LEU A 79 -7.03 11.59 11.44
CA LEU A 79 -7.23 12.67 12.38
C LEU A 79 -7.03 13.92 11.53
N SER A 80 -8.07 14.75 11.51
CA SER A 80 -7.95 16.01 10.83
C SER A 80 -6.77 16.75 11.44
N TYR A 81 -6.15 17.65 10.68
CA TYR A 81 -5.13 18.53 11.25
C TYR A 81 -5.63 19.18 12.55
N ASN A 82 -6.92 19.52 12.61
CA ASN A 82 -7.56 20.08 13.80
C ASN A 82 -7.59 19.10 14.98
N ASP A 83 -7.90 17.83 14.75
CA ASP A 83 -7.97 16.82 15.82
C ASP A 83 -6.58 16.56 16.39
N LEU A 84 -5.57 16.42 15.51
CA LEU A 84 -4.17 16.29 15.91
C LEU A 84 -3.67 17.53 16.66
N GLN A 85 -4.07 18.73 16.22
CA GLN A 85 -3.72 19.98 16.88
C GLN A 85 -4.33 20.08 18.28
N ASN A 86 -5.57 19.59 18.46
CA ASN A 86 -6.23 19.55 19.76
C ASN A 86 -5.50 18.60 20.71
N GLU A 87 -5.19 17.37 20.27
CA GLU A 87 -4.41 16.40 21.05
C GLU A 87 -3.04 16.96 21.46
N TYR A 88 -2.36 17.65 20.53
CA TYR A 88 -1.08 18.31 20.82
C TYR A 88 -1.22 19.37 21.91
N ASN A 89 -2.27 20.21 21.85
CA ASN A 89 -2.49 21.25 22.85
C ASN A 89 -2.77 20.66 24.24
N GLU A 90 -3.59 19.61 24.31
CA GLU A 90 -3.85 18.89 25.57
C GLU A 90 -2.56 18.34 26.19
N LEU A 91 -1.65 17.80 25.37
CA LEU A 91 -0.35 17.32 25.84
C LEU A 91 0.53 18.45 26.41
N ILE A 92 0.49 19.64 25.79
CA ILE A 92 1.23 20.81 26.28
C ILE A 92 0.72 21.26 27.64
N ASP A 93 -0.60 21.28 27.84
CA ASP A 93 -1.19 21.66 29.13
C ASP A 93 -0.73 20.72 30.27
N VAL A 94 -0.75 19.41 30.01
CA VAL A 94 -0.26 18.40 30.98
C VAL A 94 1.22 18.58 31.27
N LEU A 95 2.03 18.88 30.24
CA LEU A 95 3.47 19.09 30.41
C LEU A 95 3.77 20.34 31.25
N ASP A 96 3.00 21.41 31.06
CA ASP A 96 3.12 22.63 31.84
C ASP A 96 2.75 22.40 33.31
N ASP A 97 1.69 21.65 33.57
CA ASP A 97 1.29 21.29 34.93
C ASP A 97 2.33 20.41 35.62
N LEU A 98 2.85 19.40 34.93
CA LEU A 98 3.94 18.57 35.45
C LEU A 98 5.20 19.39 35.73
N ASN A 99 5.54 20.33 34.85
CA ASN A 99 6.69 21.21 35.06
C ASN A 99 6.49 22.10 36.30
N LYS A 100 5.28 22.64 36.53
CA LYS A 100 4.98 23.39 37.76
C LYS A 100 5.19 22.52 39.01
N GLU A 101 4.66 21.30 39.01
CA GLU A 101 4.85 20.36 40.13
C GLU A 101 6.33 20.02 40.35
N TYR A 102 7.08 19.79 39.28
CA TYR A 102 8.52 19.55 39.36
C TYR A 102 9.28 20.75 39.97
N GLN A 103 8.95 21.98 39.59
CA GLN A 103 9.58 23.16 40.21
C GLN A 103 9.25 23.28 41.71
N LEU A 104 8.06 22.87 42.14
CA LEU A 104 7.70 22.82 43.55
C LEU A 104 8.50 21.77 44.32
N LEU A 105 8.71 20.59 43.72
CA LEU A 105 9.46 19.48 44.32
C LEU A 105 10.98 19.70 44.31
N LYS A 106 11.50 20.49 43.37
CA LYS A 106 12.92 20.82 43.26
C LYS A 106 13.39 21.80 44.35
N LYS A 107 12.46 22.48 45.03
CA LYS A 107 12.74 23.45 46.09
C LYS A 107 13.02 22.76 47.43
#